data_AF-A0A2R6FRA7-F1
#
_entry.id   AF-A0A2R6FRA7-F1
#
_cell.length_a   1.000
_cell.length_b   1.000
_cell.length_c   1.000
_cell.angle_alpha   90.00
_cell.angle_beta   90.00
_cell.angle_gamma   90.00
#
_symmetry.space_group_name_H-M   'P 1'
#
loop_
_entity.id
_entity.type
_entity.pdbx_description
1 polymer ?
#
loop_
_entity_poly.entity_id
_entity_poly.type
_entity_poly.pdbx_seq_one_letter_code
_entity_poly.pdbx_strand_id
1 'polypeptide(L)'
;MADDAGTGDDEEEWRFSVDEVGDDTGDTAARDEESDESESWGVTVGDDDDGPTVTMGGPERAAEEIENEVADESGNVAGSVAVDVPVESDTPDLESAVFVGAGALLILLVFASIPTTLTPTTVGAITLAVAAVTGILYAIFVRF
;
A
#
# COMPACT_ATOMS: atom_id res chain seq x y z
N MET A 1 0.35 -37.02 48.91
CA MET A 1 -0.66 -36.41 48.03
C MET A 1 -0.30 -34.95 47.95
N ALA A 2 0.12 -34.49 46.77
CA ALA A 2 0.44 -33.11 46.49
C ALA A 2 -0.61 -32.65 45.47
N ASP A 3 -1.42 -31.68 45.89
CA ASP A 3 -2.48 -31.09 45.08
C ASP A 3 -1.92 -29.96 44.23
N ASP A 4 -2.31 -30.03 42.95
CA ASP A 4 -2.70 -28.91 42.08
C ASP A 4 -1.64 -27.88 41.66
N ALA A 5 -1.06 -28.15 40.48
CA ALA A 5 -0.34 -27.16 39.69
C ALA A 5 -1.34 -26.32 38.90
N GLY A 6 -1.63 -25.12 39.41
CA GLY A 6 -2.40 -24.10 38.69
C GLY A 6 -1.56 -23.46 37.58
N THR A 7 -1.94 -23.75 36.34
CA THR A 7 -1.68 -22.96 35.12
C THR A 7 -2.33 -21.58 35.21
N GLY A 8 -1.61 -20.55 34.76
CA GLY A 8 -2.11 -19.17 34.62
C GLY A 8 -1.00 -18.25 34.10
N ASP A 9 -0.59 -18.51 32.86
CA ASP A 9 0.26 -17.61 32.07
C ASP A 9 -0.67 -16.54 31.48
N ASP A 10 -1.09 -15.61 32.36
CA ASP A 10 -2.04 -14.55 32.02
C ASP A 10 -1.25 -13.35 31.49
N GLU A 11 -1.07 -13.35 30.16
CA GLU A 11 -1.23 -12.19 29.28
C GLU A 11 -0.74 -10.83 29.83
N GLU A 12 0.50 -10.50 29.48
CA GLU A 12 0.99 -9.12 29.41
C GLU A 12 0.15 -8.36 28.37
N GLU A 13 -1.04 -7.90 28.77
CA GLU A 13 -1.87 -6.99 28.00
C GLU A 13 -1.05 -5.73 27.68
N TRP A 14 -0.71 -5.59 26.41
CA TRP A 14 -0.08 -4.41 25.84
C TRP A 14 -0.98 -3.19 26.07
N ARG A 15 -0.77 -2.52 27.20
CA ARG A 15 -1.43 -1.25 27.52
C ARG A 15 -0.66 -0.14 26.81
N PHE A 16 -1.23 0.37 25.73
CA PHE A 16 -0.79 1.62 25.12
C PHE A 16 -1.03 2.73 26.14
N SER A 17 0.03 3.22 26.79
CA SER A 17 -0.03 4.47 27.53
C SER A 17 -0.31 5.57 26.51
N VAL A 18 -1.54 6.08 26.48
CA VAL A 18 -1.82 7.37 25.85
C VAL A 18 -1.11 8.40 26.72
N ASP A 19 0.10 8.75 26.32
CA ASP A 19 0.78 9.91 26.89
C ASP A 19 -0.10 11.12 26.60
N GLU A 20 -0.35 11.90 27.65
CA GLU A 20 -1.24 13.05 27.70
C GLU A 20 -0.88 14.03 26.56
N VAL A 21 -1.73 14.11 25.54
CA VAL A 21 -1.62 15.17 24.53
C VAL A 21 -2.03 16.46 25.23
N GLY A 22 -1.05 17.28 25.60
CA GLY A 22 -1.28 18.57 26.24
C GLY A 22 -2.22 19.45 25.41
N ASP A 23 -3.15 20.12 26.09
CA ASP A 23 -4.09 21.11 25.55
C ASP A 23 -3.34 22.15 24.69
N ASP A 24 -3.47 22.05 23.37
CA ASP A 24 -3.03 23.12 22.45
C ASP A 24 -4.14 24.16 22.36
N THR A 25 -4.39 24.87 23.46
CA THR A 25 -5.20 26.09 23.43
C THR A 25 -4.37 27.24 22.87
N GLY A 26 -4.21 27.23 21.54
CA GLY A 26 -3.56 28.27 20.73
C GLY A 26 -4.56 28.98 19.83
N ASP A 27 -5.26 29.96 20.41
CA ASP A 27 -5.92 31.12 19.81
C ASP A 27 -5.70 31.35 18.29
N THR A 28 -6.76 31.21 17.47
CA THR A 28 -6.79 31.81 16.13
C THR A 28 -8.03 32.69 15.95
N ALA A 29 -7.78 33.99 16.02
CA ALA A 29 -8.73 35.05 15.79
C ALA A 29 -9.27 35.08 14.36
N ALA A 30 -10.50 35.58 14.25
CA ALA A 30 -11.37 35.68 13.09
C ALA A 30 -10.73 36.16 11.78
N ARG A 31 -11.23 35.61 10.67
CA ARG A 31 -11.19 36.25 9.35
C ARG A 31 -12.55 36.09 8.67
N ASP A 32 -13.29 37.18 8.72
CA ASP A 32 -14.48 37.48 7.93
C ASP A 32 -13.99 37.88 6.54
N GLU A 33 -14.32 37.13 5.48
CA GLU A 33 -14.10 37.57 4.11
C GLU A 33 -15.30 37.29 3.23
N GLU A 34 -15.68 38.38 2.57
CA GLU A 34 -16.82 38.63 1.72
C GLU A 34 -16.96 37.57 0.62
N SER A 35 -18.18 37.05 0.46
CA SER A 35 -18.54 36.12 -0.59
C SER A 35 -18.69 36.90 -1.90
N ASP A 36 -17.60 36.92 -2.68
CA ASP A 36 -17.53 37.55 -4.00
C ASP A 36 -18.23 36.64 -5.03
N GLU A 37 -19.23 37.21 -5.69
CA GLU A 37 -20.22 36.55 -6.54
C GLU A 37 -19.59 36.15 -7.88
N SER A 38 -18.92 35.00 -7.91
CA SER A 38 -18.49 34.33 -9.14
C SER A 38 -19.00 32.88 -9.17
N GLU A 39 -20.32 32.73 -9.03
CA GLU A 39 -21.01 31.45 -9.07
C GLU A 39 -21.01 30.85 -10.49
N SER A 40 -20.01 30.02 -10.78
CA SER A 40 -20.12 29.00 -11.85
C SER A 40 -20.11 27.57 -11.31
N TRP A 41 -19.89 27.41 -10.00
CA TRP A 41 -20.00 26.14 -9.28
C TRP A 41 -20.79 26.39 -8.00
N GLY A 42 -22.10 26.43 -8.15
CA GLY A 42 -23.04 26.63 -7.03
C GLY A 42 -23.65 25.30 -6.59
N VAL A 43 -23.55 25.01 -5.30
CA VAL A 43 -24.41 24.02 -4.63
C VAL A 43 -25.48 24.82 -3.91
N THR A 44 -26.70 24.80 -4.41
CA THR A 44 -27.83 25.44 -3.72
C THR A 44 -28.49 24.42 -2.81
N VAL A 45 -28.70 24.80 -1.56
CA VAL A 45 -29.51 24.07 -0.60
C VAL A 45 -30.84 24.81 -0.52
N GLY A 46 -31.90 24.21 -1.08
CA GLY A 46 -33.25 24.78 -0.98
C GLY A 46 -33.81 24.59 0.42
N ASP A 47 -34.41 25.64 1.00
CA ASP A 47 -35.04 25.59 2.33
C ASP A 47 -36.42 24.87 2.34
N ASP A 48 -36.91 24.40 1.20
CA ASP A 48 -38.18 23.68 1.06
C ASP A 48 -37.97 22.35 0.32
N ASP A 49 -37.88 21.22 1.05
CA ASP A 49 -37.99 19.78 0.66
C ASP A 49 -37.46 19.27 -0.71
N ASP A 50 -36.75 20.09 -1.48
CA ASP A 50 -36.06 19.78 -2.71
C ASP A 50 -34.57 19.77 -2.36
N GLY A 51 -34.04 18.56 -2.12
CA GLY A 51 -32.67 18.34 -1.66
C GLY A 51 -31.57 19.01 -2.52
N PRO A 52 -30.31 18.99 -2.04
CA PRO A 52 -29.23 19.76 -2.63
C PRO A 52 -29.05 19.45 -4.12
N THR A 53 -29.18 20.47 -4.95
CA THR A 53 -29.01 20.34 -6.41
C THR A 53 -27.63 20.83 -6.80
N VAL A 54 -26.86 19.95 -7.44
CA VAL A 54 -25.52 20.27 -7.95
C VAL A 54 -25.62 20.58 -9.45
N THR A 55 -25.23 21.79 -9.84
CA THR A 55 -25.12 22.16 -11.26
C THR A 55 -23.67 21.96 -11.70
N MET A 56 -23.43 21.07 -12.66
CA MET A 56 -22.12 20.95 -13.31
C MET A 56 -22.05 21.85 -14.55
N GLY A 57 -20.92 22.55 -14.73
CA GLY A 57 -20.63 23.33 -15.93
C GLY A 57 -20.68 22.47 -17.20
N GLY A 58 -21.19 23.05 -18.30
CA GLY A 58 -21.41 22.35 -19.56
C GLY A 58 -20.13 21.87 -20.27
N PRO A 59 -20.25 20.89 -21.20
CA PRO A 59 -19.12 20.23 -21.87
C PRO A 59 -18.25 21.18 -22.72
N GLU A 60 -18.77 22.35 -23.06
CA GLU A 60 -18.07 23.38 -23.82
C GLU A 60 -16.94 24.04 -23.02
N ARG A 61 -17.11 24.22 -21.69
CA ARG A 61 -16.05 24.75 -20.81
C ARG A 61 -14.97 23.70 -20.52
N ALA A 62 -15.37 22.44 -20.35
CA ALA A 62 -14.44 21.33 -20.18
C ALA A 62 -13.52 21.17 -21.40
N ALA A 63 -14.02 21.42 -22.61
CA ALA A 63 -13.22 21.38 -23.83
C ALA A 63 -12.17 22.50 -23.89
N GLU A 64 -12.53 23.73 -23.49
CA GLU A 64 -11.60 24.88 -23.46
C GLU A 64 -10.52 24.75 -22.37
N GLU A 65 -10.85 24.14 -21.23
CA GLU A 65 -9.91 23.91 -20.13
C GLU A 65 -8.91 22.78 -20.46
N ILE A 66 -9.39 21.71 -21.10
CA ILE A 66 -8.54 20.62 -21.61
C ILE A 66 -7.60 21.11 -22.72
N GLU A 67 -8.05 21.98 -23.63
CA GLU A 67 -7.21 22.48 -24.72
C GLU A 67 -6.08 23.39 -24.20
N ASN A 68 -6.28 24.10 -23.09
CA ASN A 68 -5.24 24.89 -22.42
C ASN A 68 -4.32 24.05 -21.52
N GLU A 69 -4.80 23.03 -20.80
CA GLU A 69 -3.96 22.15 -19.96
C GLU A 69 -3.09 21.18 -20.76
N VAL A 70 -3.59 20.67 -21.89
CA VAL A 70 -2.86 19.70 -22.73
C VAL A 70 -1.65 20.35 -23.45
N ALA A 71 -1.60 21.68 -23.54
CA ALA A 71 -0.52 22.39 -24.21
C ALA A 71 0.73 22.59 -23.33
N ASP A 72 0.60 22.69 -22.01
CA ASP A 72 1.72 23.06 -21.12
C ASP A 72 2.09 22.03 -20.05
N GLU A 73 1.28 21.01 -19.78
CA GLU A 73 1.60 20.02 -18.76
C GLU A 73 1.51 18.60 -19.33
N SER A 74 2.68 18.00 -19.53
CA SER A 74 2.84 16.55 -19.49
C SER A 74 2.16 16.07 -18.21
N GLY A 75 0.94 15.54 -18.35
CA GLY A 75 0.07 15.15 -17.25
C GLY A 75 0.76 14.14 -16.33
N ASN A 76 1.40 14.66 -15.29
CA ASN A 76 1.89 13.89 -14.17
C ASN A 76 0.67 13.46 -13.37
N VAL A 77 0.30 12.20 -13.50
CA VAL A 77 -0.73 11.58 -12.67
C VAL A 77 -0.24 11.67 -11.22
N ALA A 78 -1.05 12.22 -10.31
CA ALA A 78 -0.74 12.24 -8.90
C ALA A 78 -0.46 10.82 -8.41
N GLY A 79 0.82 10.48 -8.22
CA GLY A 79 1.31 9.15 -7.85
C GLY A 79 2.25 8.47 -8.85
N SER A 80 2.42 8.97 -10.08
CA SER A 80 3.49 8.49 -10.95
C SER A 80 4.80 9.16 -10.53
N VAL A 81 5.50 8.54 -9.58
CA VAL A 81 6.92 8.81 -9.39
C VAL A 81 7.60 8.35 -10.69
N ALA A 82 7.84 9.30 -11.59
CA ALA A 82 8.79 9.12 -12.66
C ALA A 82 10.13 8.91 -11.96
N VAL A 83 10.63 7.67 -11.98
CA VAL A 83 11.97 7.40 -11.45
C VAL A 83 12.94 8.05 -12.44
N ASP A 84 13.42 9.26 -12.09
CA ASP A 84 14.35 10.06 -12.90
C ASP A 84 15.75 9.45 -13.01
N VAL A 85 15.98 8.34 -12.32
CA VAL A 85 17.24 7.59 -12.35
C VAL A 85 17.06 6.39 -13.28
N PRO A 86 17.91 6.21 -14.30
CA PRO A 86 17.90 4.99 -15.09
C PRO A 86 18.09 3.81 -14.14
N VAL A 87 17.18 2.83 -14.17
CA VAL A 87 17.34 1.63 -13.34
C VAL A 87 18.48 0.81 -13.94
N GLU A 88 19.65 0.83 -13.29
CA GLU A 88 20.73 -0.09 -13.65
C GLU A 88 20.29 -1.52 -13.38
N SER A 89 20.18 -2.33 -14.44
CA SER A 89 20.00 -3.77 -14.30
C SER A 89 21.34 -4.38 -13.89
N ASP A 90 21.62 -4.37 -12.59
CA ASP A 90 22.78 -5.08 -12.05
C ASP A 90 22.50 -6.59 -11.98
N THR A 91 23.55 -7.39 -12.02
CA THR A 91 23.45 -8.85 -11.88
C THR A 91 23.06 -9.19 -10.43
N PRO A 92 22.05 -10.02 -10.18
CA PRO A 92 21.70 -10.39 -8.82
C PRO A 92 22.85 -11.11 -8.11
N ASP A 93 23.13 -10.74 -6.87
CA ASP A 93 24.07 -11.45 -6.02
C ASP A 93 23.59 -12.88 -5.72
N LEU A 94 24.54 -13.82 -5.62
CA LEU A 94 24.24 -15.22 -5.30
C LEU A 94 23.55 -15.33 -3.93
N GLU A 95 23.98 -14.54 -2.96
CA GLU A 95 23.40 -14.50 -1.62
C GLU A 95 21.92 -14.10 -1.65
N SER A 96 21.58 -13.04 -2.39
CA SER A 96 20.19 -12.61 -2.59
C SER A 96 19.35 -13.68 -3.27
N ALA A 97 19.88 -14.34 -4.30
CA ALA A 97 19.19 -15.45 -4.97
C ALA A 97 18.92 -16.63 -4.03
N VAL A 98 19.87 -16.95 -3.14
CA VAL A 98 19.72 -18.00 -2.12
C VAL A 98 18.68 -17.60 -1.08
N PHE A 99 18.66 -16.35 -0.60
CA PHE A 99 17.66 -15.88 0.37
C PHE A 99 16.25 -15.90 -0.22
N VAL A 100 16.08 -15.45 -1.46
CA VAL A 100 14.79 -15.52 -2.16
C VAL A 100 14.37 -16.97 -2.33
N GLY A 101 15.27 -17.86 -2.74
CA GLY A 101 15.02 -19.29 -2.86
C GLY A 101 14.62 -19.94 -1.53
N ALA A 102 15.29 -19.60 -0.44
CA ALA A 102 14.98 -20.10 0.90
C ALA A 102 13.62 -19.61 1.41
N GLY A 103 13.28 -18.33 1.18
CA GLY A 103 11.97 -17.77 1.51
C GLY A 103 10.85 -18.43 0.72
N ALA A 104 11.02 -18.59 -0.60
CA ALA A 104 10.07 -19.29 -1.46
C ALA A 104 9.88 -20.76 -1.02
N LEU A 105 10.97 -21.45 -0.67
CA LEU A 105 10.93 -22.80 -0.14
C LEU A 105 10.12 -22.87 1.15
N LEU A 106 10.36 -21.97 2.10
CA LEU A 106 9.63 -21.93 3.37
C LEU A 106 8.13 -21.74 3.14
N ILE A 107 7.75 -20.78 2.30
CA ILE A 107 6.36 -20.52 1.94
C ILE A 107 5.71 -21.77 1.34
N LEU A 108 6.38 -22.41 0.37
CA LEU A 108 5.87 -23.63 -0.26
C LEU A 108 5.69 -24.78 0.74
N LEU A 109 6.64 -24.98 1.66
CA LEU A 109 6.51 -26.00 2.69
C LEU A 109 5.35 -25.71 3.65
N VAL A 110 5.16 -24.45 4.05
CA VAL A 110 4.00 -24.04 4.88
C VAL A 110 2.70 -24.37 4.15
N PHE A 111 2.53 -23.96 2.89
CA PHE A 111 1.32 -24.24 2.14
C PHE A 111 1.10 -25.73 1.86
N ALA A 112 2.17 -26.47 1.56
CA ALA A 112 2.09 -27.91 1.33
C ALA A 112 1.70 -28.68 2.62
N SER A 113 2.06 -28.16 3.79
CA SER A 113 1.70 -28.76 5.08
C SER A 113 0.20 -28.67 5.41
N ILE A 114 -0.54 -27.75 4.78
CA ILE A 114 -1.97 -27.53 5.08
C ILE A 114 -2.82 -28.74 4.64
N PRO A 115 -2.78 -29.19 3.37
CA PRO A 115 -3.57 -30.34 2.93
C PRO A 115 -2.86 -31.69 3.10
N THR A 116 -1.53 -31.71 3.31
CA THR A 116 -0.75 -32.95 3.27
C THR A 116 0.28 -33.05 4.39
N THR A 117 0.47 -34.26 4.92
CA THR A 117 1.56 -34.53 5.87
C THR A 117 2.88 -34.56 5.11
N LEU A 118 3.80 -33.68 5.48
CA LEU A 118 5.11 -33.57 4.81
C LEU A 118 6.01 -34.75 5.19
N THR A 119 6.22 -35.67 4.24
CA THR A 119 7.24 -36.71 4.38
C THR A 119 8.63 -36.17 4.04
N PRO A 120 9.72 -36.75 4.58
CA PRO A 120 11.08 -36.34 4.21
C PRO A 120 11.33 -36.36 2.70
N THR A 121 10.72 -37.31 1.98
CA THR A 121 10.79 -37.40 0.52
C THR A 121 10.10 -36.24 -0.17
N THR A 122 8.91 -35.85 0.28
CA THR A 122 8.18 -34.69 -0.26
C THR A 122 8.97 -33.40 -0.04
N VAL A 123 9.49 -33.20 1.16
CA VAL A 123 10.34 -32.03 1.49
C VAL A 123 11.56 -32.01 0.59
N GLY A 124 12.27 -33.12 0.44
CA GLY A 124 13.43 -33.22 -0.45
C GLY A 124 13.10 -32.90 -1.91
N ALA A 125 11.96 -33.37 -2.42
CA ALA A 125 11.52 -33.09 -3.78
C ALA A 125 11.21 -31.59 -3.99
N ILE A 126 10.51 -30.95 -3.06
CA ILE A 126 10.20 -29.51 -3.12
C ILE A 126 11.50 -28.70 -3.06
N THR A 127 12.39 -29.01 -2.11
CA THR A 127 13.69 -28.33 -1.97
C THR A 127 14.51 -28.42 -3.25
N LEU A 128 14.59 -29.61 -3.87
CA LEU A 128 15.32 -29.80 -5.12
C LEU A 128 14.70 -29.00 -6.27
N ALA A 129 13.37 -29.02 -6.39
CA ALA A 129 12.66 -28.26 -7.40
C ALA A 129 12.91 -26.75 -7.27
N VAL A 130 12.82 -26.20 -6.06
CA VAL A 130 13.10 -24.78 -5.80
C VAL A 130 14.56 -24.44 -6.12
N ALA A 131 15.52 -25.25 -5.64
CA ALA A 131 16.94 -25.03 -5.94
C ALA A 131 17.23 -25.05 -7.44
N ALA A 132 16.62 -25.97 -8.19
CA ALA A 132 16.78 -26.05 -9.65
C ALA A 132 16.19 -24.81 -10.36
N VAL A 133 14.98 -24.39 -10.00
CA VAL A 133 14.34 -23.20 -10.58
C VAL A 133 15.13 -21.94 -10.25
N THR A 134 15.50 -21.74 -8.99
CA THR A 134 16.34 -20.61 -8.57
C THR A 134 17.67 -20.60 -9.31
N GLY A 135 18.32 -21.75 -9.47
CA GLY A 135 19.56 -21.87 -10.22
C GLY A 135 19.41 -21.54 -11.72
N ILE A 136 18.32 -21.99 -12.35
CA ILE A 136 18.02 -21.65 -13.75
C ILE A 136 17.79 -20.16 -13.92
N LEU A 137 16.97 -19.56 -13.05
CA LEU A 137 16.69 -18.12 -13.08
C LEU A 137 17.98 -17.32 -12.87
N TYR A 138 18.76 -17.67 -11.86
CA TYR A 138 20.07 -17.04 -11.60
C TYR A 138 20.98 -17.14 -12.82
N ALA A 139 21.09 -18.31 -13.44
CA ALA A 139 21.91 -18.49 -14.63
C ALA A 139 21.42 -17.65 -15.83
N ILE A 140 20.11 -17.46 -15.99
CA ILE A 140 19.55 -16.57 -17.02
C ILE A 140 19.93 -15.12 -16.72
N PHE A 141 19.73 -14.64 -15.49
CA PHE A 141 20.02 -13.25 -15.11
C PHE A 141 21.51 -12.90 -15.09
N VAL A 142 22.39 -13.86 -14.81
CA VAL A 142 23.85 -13.65 -14.91
C VAL A 142 24.32 -13.67 -16.37
N ARG A 143 23.56 -14.32 -17.26
CA ARG A 143 23.96 -14.49 -18.66
C ARG A 143 23.63 -13.28 -19.54
N PHE A 144 22.60 -12.52 -19.18
CA PHE A 144 22.08 -11.37 -19.92
C PHE A 144 22.40 -10.07 -19.18
#